data_AF-A0A6B3UDZ8-F1
#
_entry.id   AF-A0A6B3UDZ8-F1
#
_cell.length_a   1.000
_cell.length_b   1.000
_cell.length_c   1.000
_cell.angle_alpha   90.00
_cell.angle_beta   90.00
_cell.angle_gamma   90.00
#
_symmetry.space_group_name_H-M   'P 1'
#
loop_
_entity.id
_entity.type
_entity.pdbx_description
1 polymer ?
#
loop_
_entity_poly.entity_id
_entity_poly.type
_entity_poly.pdbx_seq_one_letter_code
_entity_poly.pdbx_strand_id
1 'polypeptide(L)'
;MASGWMIGVMVERPGETGFVRHYYAVGQEDRARAEWAAVDAALTLGRIATSPVDGWEPVQAVDPLPPKTVQALGLRPGQIRALGDKWPRRWLGR
;
A
#
# COMPACT_ATOMS: atom_id res chain seq x y z
N MET A 1 0.41 -14.79 -12.80
CA MET A 1 0.35 -14.81 -11.32
C MET A 1 0.83 -13.46 -10.84
N ALA A 2 0.19 -12.87 -9.83
CA ALA A 2 0.63 -11.59 -9.27
C ALA A 2 1.93 -11.82 -8.50
N SER A 3 2.96 -11.00 -8.75
CA SER A 3 4.24 -11.09 -8.05
C SER A 3 4.33 -10.12 -6.85
N GLY A 4 3.25 -9.40 -6.61
CA GLY A 4 3.15 -8.37 -5.59
C GLY A 4 1.75 -7.78 -5.55
N TRP A 5 1.52 -6.88 -4.59
CA TRP A 5 0.29 -6.11 -4.48
C TRP A 5 0.57 -4.64 -4.22
N MET A 6 -0.32 -3.81 -4.73
CA MET A 6 -0.40 -2.42 -4.36
C MET A 6 -1.45 -2.26 -3.27
N ILE A 7 -1.05 -1.74 -2.12
CA ILE A 7 -1.90 -1.57 -0.95
C ILE A 7 -2.02 -0.08 -0.63
N GLY A 8 -3.24 0.38 -0.39
CA GLY A 8 -3.53 1.69 0.19
C GLY A 8 -3.83 1.54 1.68
N VAL A 9 -3.21 2.37 2.53
CA VAL A 9 -3.45 2.43 3.97
C VAL A 9 -3.81 3.86 4.36
N MET A 10 -4.92 4.05 5.07
CA MET A 10 -5.35 5.34 5.60
C MET A 10 -4.56 5.66 6.87
N VAL A 11 -3.70 6.68 6.80
CA VAL A 11 -2.80 7.07 7.89
C VAL A 11 -3.02 8.54 8.26
N GLU A 12 -3.17 8.81 9.54
CA GLU A 12 -3.10 10.14 10.13
C GLU A 12 -1.66 10.38 10.62
N ARG A 13 -0.96 11.31 9.95
CA ARG A 13 0.41 11.70 10.30
C ARG A 13 0.42 12.71 11.44
N PRO A 14 1.45 12.71 12.30
CA PRO A 14 1.59 13.71 13.36
C PRO A 14 1.57 15.13 12.78
N GLY A 15 0.61 15.95 13.22
CA GLY A 15 0.48 17.35 12.79
C GLY A 15 -0.33 17.58 11.52
N GLU A 16 -0.87 16.53 10.89
CA GLU A 16 -1.81 16.64 9.77
C GLU A 16 -3.26 16.46 10.25
N THR A 17 -4.19 17.16 9.60
CA THR A 17 -5.61 17.04 9.92
C THR A 17 -6.24 15.94 9.07
N GLY A 18 -6.55 14.80 9.69
CA GLY A 18 -7.30 13.70 9.07
C GLY A 18 -6.45 12.57 8.50
N PHE A 19 -7.13 11.54 7.98
CA PHE A 19 -6.49 10.36 7.40
C PHE A 19 -6.20 10.57 5.91
N VAL A 20 -4.94 10.37 5.53
CA VAL A 20 -4.50 10.40 4.14
C VAL A 20 -4.15 9.00 3.68
N ARG A 21 -4.52 8.65 2.44
CA ARG A 21 -4.21 7.34 1.87
C ARG A 21 -2.76 7.27 1.41
N HIS A 22 -1.96 6.46 2.09
CA HIS A 22 -0.59 6.13 1.70
C HIS A 22 -0.53 4.82 0.93
N TYR A 23 0.19 4.82 -0.18
CA TYR A 23 0.34 3.67 -1.06
C TYR A 23 1.67 2.96 -0.83
N TYR A 24 1.60 1.64 -0.85
CA TYR A 24 2.72 0.74 -0.71
C TYR A 24 2.70 -0.26 -1.85
N ALA A 25 3.88 -0.55 -2.40
CA ALA A 25 4.08 -1.71 -3.27
C ALA A 25 4.78 -2.80 -2.46
N VAL A 26 4.18 -3.99 -2.44
CA VAL A 26 4.64 -5.11 -1.62
C VAL A 26 4.93 -6.31 -2.51
N GLY A 27 6.16 -6.83 -2.46
CA GLY A 27 6.60 -8.02 -3.20
C GLY A 27 6.10 -9.33 -2.59
N GLN A 28 4.83 -9.40 -2.22
CA GLN A 28 4.17 -10.61 -1.69
C GLN A 28 3.07 -11.06 -2.65
N GLU A 29 3.01 -12.36 -2.97
CA GLU A 29 1.97 -12.88 -3.88
C GLU A 29 0.61 -13.02 -3.20
N ASP A 30 0.62 -13.39 -1.91
CA ASP A 30 -0.59 -13.50 -1.11
C ASP A 30 -1.11 -12.10 -0.70
N ARG A 31 -2.38 -11.83 -1.02
CA ARG A 31 -3.00 -10.52 -0.78
C ARG A 31 -3.04 -10.18 0.70
N ALA A 32 -3.45 -11.13 1.56
CA ALA A 32 -3.62 -10.86 2.98
C ALA A 32 -2.26 -10.57 3.65
N ARG A 33 -1.22 -11.32 3.29
CA ARG A 33 0.16 -11.04 3.74
C ARG A 33 0.65 -9.68 3.26
N ALA A 34 0.31 -9.29 2.04
CA ALA A 34 0.68 -7.98 1.51
C ALA A 34 -0.01 -6.84 2.27
N GLU A 35 -1.29 -6.99 2.60
CA GLU A 35 -2.05 -6.02 3.41
C GLU A 35 -1.41 -5.83 4.78
N TRP A 36 -1.14 -6.92 5.51
CA TRP A 36 -0.48 -6.85 6.82
C TRP A 36 0.92 -6.23 6.75
N ALA A 37 1.72 -6.60 5.74
CA ALA A 37 3.03 -6.00 5.55
C ALA A 37 2.96 -4.48 5.30
N ALA A 38 1.94 -4.01 4.57
CA ALA A 38 1.72 -2.58 4.37
C ALA A 38 1.22 -1.88 5.65
N VAL A 39 0.39 -2.55 6.47
CA VAL A 39 0.00 -2.06 7.80
C VAL A 39 1.22 -1.87 8.69
N ASP A 40 2.10 -2.87 8.79
CA ASP A 40 3.32 -2.79 9.60
C ASP A 40 4.21 -1.62 9.18
N ALA A 41 4.36 -1.39 7.87
CA ALA A 41 5.09 -0.24 7.35
C ALA A 41 4.38 1.10 7.64
N ALA A 42 3.05 1.14 7.55
CA ALA A 42 2.28 2.34 7.80
C ALA A 42 2.27 2.76 9.29
N LEU A 43 2.37 1.81 10.21
CA LEU A 43 2.48 2.10 11.65
C LEU A 43 3.72 2.94 11.99
N THR A 44 4.77 2.91 11.16
CA THR A 44 5.95 3.77 11.38
C THR A 44 5.71 5.22 10.96
N LEU A 45 4.65 5.50 10.20
CA LEU A 45 4.34 6.81 9.66
C LEU A 45 3.33 7.58 10.52
N GLY A 46 2.40 6.88 11.16
CA GLY A 46 1.34 7.49 11.96
C GLY A 46 0.27 6.52 12.40
N ARG A 47 -0.88 7.05 12.82
CA ARG A 47 -2.02 6.24 13.26
C ARG A 47 -2.79 5.74 12.04
N ILE A 48 -3.11 4.45 12.03
CA ILE A 48 -3.95 3.87 10.99
C ILE A 48 -5.42 4.04 11.39
N ALA A 49 -6.29 4.34 10.42
CA ALA A 49 -7.73 4.40 10.66
C ALA A 49 -8.25 3.05 11.17
N THR A 50 -9.16 3.07 12.14
CA THR A 50 -9.80 1.85 12.68
C THR A 50 -11.17 1.57 12.06
N SER A 51 -11.68 2.50 11.26
CA SER A 51 -12.97 2.43 10.60
C SER A 51 -12.89 3.11 9.22
N PRO A 52 -13.81 2.81 8.29
CA PRO A 52 -13.84 3.47 7.00
C PRO A 52 -13.85 5.01 7.12
N VAL A 53 -13.11 5.67 6.23
CA VAL A 53 -13.00 7.13 6.15
C VAL A 53 -13.49 7.55 4.78
N ASP A 54 -14.50 8.42 4.72
CA ASP A 54 -15.11 8.89 3.46
C ASP A 54 -15.53 7.76 2.50
N GLY A 55 -16.02 6.64 3.05
CA GLY A 55 -16.44 5.46 2.28
C GLY A 55 -15.30 4.55 1.83
N TRP A 56 -14.07 4.82 2.27
CA TRP A 56 -12.89 4.01 1.95
C TRP A 56 -12.44 3.16 3.13
N GLU A 57 -12.15 1.89 2.86
CA GLU A 57 -11.58 0.99 3.86
C GLU A 57 -10.20 1.49 4.35
N PRO A 58 -9.88 1.29 5.64
CA PRO A 58 -8.58 1.66 6.21
C PRO A 58 -7.39 1.02 5.51
N VAL A 59 -7.55 -0.24 5.10
CA VAL A 59 -6.54 -1.02 4.39
C VAL A 59 -7.22 -1.62 3.17
N GLN A 60 -6.63 -1.43 2.00
CA GLN A 60 -7.21 -1.91 0.76
C GLN A 60 -6.14 -2.38 -0.21
N ALA A 61 -6.24 -3.63 -0.66
CA ALA A 61 -5.57 -4.08 -1.87
C ALA A 61 -6.18 -3.36 -3.10
N VAL A 62 -5.39 -2.46 -3.68
CA VAL A 62 -5.80 -1.62 -4.82
C VAL A 62 -5.75 -2.41 -6.12
N ASP A 63 -4.63 -3.08 -6.38
CA ASP A 63 -4.38 -3.81 -7.64
C ASP A 63 -3.24 -4.83 -7.46
N PRO A 64 -3.30 -6.04 -8.04
CA PRO A 64 -2.13 -6.90 -8.17
C PRO A 64 -1.02 -6.23 -8.99
N LEU A 65 0.23 -6.37 -8.54
CA LEU A 65 1.39 -5.89 -9.28
C LEU A 65 1.87 -6.97 -10.27
N PRO A 66 1.95 -6.65 -11.57
CA PRO A 66 2.52 -7.58 -12.54
C PRO A 66 4.05 -7.69 -12.34
N PRO A 67 4.66 -8.82 -12.73
CA PRO A 67 6.11 -9.05 -12.55
C PRO A 67 6.99 -7.91 -13.09
N LYS A 68 6.60 -7.31 -14.22
CA LYS A 68 7.28 -6.15 -14.82
C LYS A 68 7.33 -4.94 -13.88
N THR A 69 6.23 -4.65 -13.19
CA THR A 69 6.16 -3.53 -12.24
C THR A 69 6.96 -3.82 -10.99
N VAL A 70 6.91 -5.06 -10.47
CA VAL A 70 7.73 -5.50 -9.34
C VAL A 70 9.22 -5.33 -9.66
N GLN A 71 9.66 -5.74 -10.86
CA GLN A 71 11.02 -5.54 -11.33
C GLN A 71 11.38 -4.05 -11.47
N ALA A 72 10.51 -3.24 -12.08
CA ALA A 72 10.75 -1.80 -12.26
C ALA A 72 10.83 -1.04 -10.91
N LEU A 73 10.11 -1.52 -9.89
CA LEU A 73 10.19 -1.01 -8.53
C LEU A 73 11.38 -1.58 -7.74
N GLY A 74 12.13 -2.52 -8.31
CA GLY A 74 13.27 -3.19 -7.66
C GLY A 74 12.89 -4.00 -6.43
N LEU A 75 11.64 -4.49 -6.37
CA LEU A 75 11.11 -5.19 -5.22
C LEU A 75 11.60 -6.64 -5.20
N ARG A 76 12.24 -7.03 -4.10
CA ARG A 76 12.53 -8.43 -3.77
C ARG A 76 11.30 -9.10 -3.13
N PRO A 77 11.23 -10.45 -3.10
CA PRO A 77 10.20 -11.15 -2.35
C PRO A 77 10.14 -10.66 -0.90
N GLY A 78 8.94 -10.31 -0.44
CA GLY A 78 8.67 -9.75 0.88
C GLY A 78 9.09 -8.29 1.09
N GLN A 79 9.70 -7.63 0.11
CA GLN A 79 10.09 -6.23 0.24
C GLN A 79 8.89 -5.31 0.13
N ILE A 80 8.89 -4.26 0.95
CA ILE A 80 7.88 -3.21 0.95
C ILE A 80 8.53 -1.91 0.45
N ARG A 81 7.83 -1.17 -0.41
CA ARG A 81 8.25 0.15 -0.86
C ARG A 81 7.10 1.14 -0.70
N ALA A 82 7.34 2.20 0.07
CA ALA A 82 6.42 3.33 0.16
C ALA A 82 6.43 4.11 -1.18
N LEU A 83 5.23 4.37 -1.71
CA LEU A 83 5.01 5.15 -2.93
C LEU A 83 4.53 6.59 -2.64
N GLY A 84 4.13 6.87 -1.40
CA GLY A 84 3.64 8.18 -0.96
C GLY A 84 2.11 8.24 -0.90
N ASP A 85 1.57 9.45 -0.82
CA ASP A 85 0.13 9.77 -0.69
C ASP A 85 -0.56 10.07 -2.03
N LYS A 86 0.22 10.23 -3.11
CA LYS A 86 -0.30 10.47 -4.45
C LYS A 86 -0.74 9.17 -5.11
N TRP A 87 -1.85 9.22 -5.83
CA TRP A 87 -2.38 8.08 -6.58
C TRP A 87 -1.32 7.51 -7.55
N PRO A 88 -0.89 6.24 -7.39
CA PRO A 88 0.28 5.66 -8.06
C PRO A 88 -0.01 5.20 -9.50
N ARG A 89 -0.60 6.08 -10.33
CA ARG A 89 -1.01 5.79 -11.72
C ARG A 89 0.05 5.11 -12.58
N ARG A 90 1.33 5.42 -12.33
CA ARG A 90 2.47 4.89 -13.10
C ARG A 90 2.64 3.38 -12.95
N TRP A 91 2.09 2.79 -11.89
CA TRP A 91 2.39 1.41 -11.47
C TRP A 91 1.18 0.48 -11.49
N LEU A 92 -0.01 1.02 -11.72
CA LEU A 92 -1.24 0.23 -11.86
C LEU A 92 -1.25 -0.51 -13.20
N GLY A 93 -1.75 -1.74 -13.19
CA GLY A 93 -2.01 -2.49 -14.40
C GLY A 93 -3.17 -1.85 -15.17
N ARG A 94 -3.08 -1.82 -16.49
CA ARG A 94 -4.28 -1.76 -17.32
C ARG A 94 -4.89 -3.16 -17.40
#